data_AF-A0A2V5KM26-F1
#
_entry.id   AF-A0A2V5KM26-F1
#
_cell.length_a   1.000
_cell.length_b   1.000
_cell.length_c   1.000
_cell.angle_alpha   90.00
_cell.angle_beta   90.00
_cell.angle_gamma   90.00
#
_symmetry.space_group_name_H-M   'P 1'
#
loop_
_entity.id
_entity.type
_entity.pdbx_description
1 polymer ?
#
loop_
_entity_poly.entity_id
_entity_poly.type
_entity_poly.pdbx_seq_one_letter_code
_entity_poly.pdbx_strand_id
1 'polypeptide(L)'
;MSTARMAMAANLESMGKADEALTIYQQVASVYPNGFNAPMALLSQVYILKAKNRNEDARKICETVLTQYRTSFWAGEAMQQLRMLKPVTSSTAAPPAGPTVPPMLAVPAAPAPQAPPVPKQPQPAPAPKRP
;
A
#
# COMPACT_ATOMS: atom_id res chain seq x y z
N MET A 1 7.62 33.31 -12.60
CA MET A 1 7.08 33.10 -11.24
C MET A 1 6.00 32.02 -11.30
N SER A 2 6.05 31.02 -10.41
CA SER A 2 5.09 29.91 -10.41
C SER A 2 3.68 30.33 -10.02
N THR A 3 3.52 31.29 -9.10
CA THR A 3 2.20 31.76 -8.61
C THR A 3 1.32 32.36 -9.71
N ALA A 4 1.90 33.17 -10.60
CA ALA A 4 1.15 33.73 -11.73
C ALA A 4 0.67 32.65 -12.70
N ARG A 5 1.48 31.61 -12.92
CA ARG A 5 1.08 30.45 -13.75
C ARG A 5 -0.01 29.62 -13.09
N MET A 6 0.02 29.45 -11.77
CA MET A 6 -1.05 28.81 -11.02
C MET A 6 -2.37 29.56 -11.18
N ALA A 7 -2.35 30.89 -11.02
CA ALA A 7 -3.55 31.72 -11.21
C ALA A 7 -4.09 31.64 -12.64
N MET A 8 -3.22 31.64 -13.65
CA MET A 8 -3.61 31.46 -15.05
C MET A 8 -4.28 30.10 -15.28
N ALA A 9 -3.69 29.02 -14.77
CA ALA A 9 -4.24 27.67 -14.89
C ALA A 9 -5.62 27.55 -14.23
N ALA A 10 -5.79 28.12 -13.04
CA ALA A 10 -7.07 28.13 -12.33
C ALA A 10 -8.16 28.91 -13.09
N ASN A 11 -7.81 30.03 -13.73
CA ASN A 11 -8.75 30.76 -14.59
C ASN A 11 -9.16 29.95 -15.82
N LEU A 12 -8.21 29.26 -16.46
CA LEU A 12 -8.49 28.37 -17.59
C LEU A 12 -9.42 27.22 -17.19
N GLU A 13 -9.16 26.61 -16.04
CA GLU A 13 -10.01 25.56 -15.46
C GLU A 13 -11.44 26.08 -15.23
N SER A 14 -11.60 27.27 -14.64
CA SER A 14 -12.91 27.90 -14.45
C SER A 14 -13.66 28.21 -15.75
N MET A 15 -12.95 28.36 -16.87
CA MET A 15 -13.54 28.54 -18.20
C MET A 15 -13.85 27.21 -18.91
N GLY A 16 -13.66 26.06 -18.24
CA GLY A 16 -13.82 24.73 -18.82
C GLY A 16 -12.65 24.29 -19.72
N LYS A 17 -11.57 25.08 -19.79
CA LYS A 17 -10.37 24.79 -20.60
C LYS A 17 -9.40 23.89 -19.84
N ALA A 18 -9.90 22.73 -19.41
CA ALA A 18 -9.18 21.81 -18.54
C ALA A 18 -7.85 21.30 -19.14
N ASP A 19 -7.77 21.11 -20.46
CA ASP A 19 -6.55 20.66 -21.13
C ASP A 19 -5.45 21.73 -21.18
N GLU A 20 -5.83 22.99 -21.38
CA GLU A 20 -4.89 24.12 -21.31
C GLU A 20 -4.40 24.30 -19.87
N ALA A 21 -5.30 24.25 -18.89
CA ALA A 21 -4.96 24.31 -17.47
C ALA A 21 -3.99 23.20 -17.06
N LEU A 22 -4.25 21.96 -17.49
CA LEU A 22 -3.41 20.79 -17.21
C LEU A 22 -1.97 21.02 -17.72
N THR A 23 -1.83 21.57 -18.93
CA THR A 23 -0.52 21.88 -19.53
C THR A 23 0.25 22.90 -18.68
N ILE A 24 -0.42 23.95 -18.19
CA ILE A 24 0.22 24.96 -17.34
C ILE A 24 0.62 24.36 -15.98
N TYR A 25 -0.24 23.56 -15.34
CA TYR A 25 0.09 22.90 -14.08
C TYR A 25 1.29 21.94 -14.23
N GLN A 26 1.35 21.16 -15.32
CA GLN A 26 2.51 20.33 -15.65
C GLN A 26 3.78 21.17 -15.77
N GLN A 27 3.70 22.29 -16.48
CA GLN A 27 4.86 23.18 -16.63
C GLN A 27 5.30 23.76 -15.28
N VAL A 28 4.38 24.11 -14.38
CA VAL A 28 4.73 24.59 -13.04
C VAL A 28 5.48 23.51 -12.25
N ALA A 29 4.97 22.27 -12.24
CA ALA A 29 5.61 21.16 -11.55
C ALA A 29 7.00 20.83 -12.11
N SER A 30 7.17 20.90 -13.44
CA SER A 30 8.45 20.59 -14.09
C SER A 30 9.49 21.71 -14.00
N VAL A 31 9.08 22.98 -14.10
CA VAL A 31 10.00 24.13 -14.09
C VAL A 31 10.38 24.52 -12.66
N TYR A 32 9.50 24.29 -11.69
CA TYR A 32 9.70 24.70 -10.29
C TYR A 32 9.59 23.53 -9.31
N PRO A 33 10.29 22.39 -9.50
CA PRO A 33 10.06 21.16 -8.75
C PRO A 33 10.33 21.30 -7.25
N ASN A 34 11.19 22.23 -6.82
CA ASN A 34 11.46 22.45 -5.38
C ASN A 34 10.59 23.57 -4.78
N GLY A 35 9.68 24.15 -5.56
CA GLY A 35 8.84 25.26 -5.12
C GLY A 35 7.60 24.79 -4.37
N PHE A 36 7.08 25.64 -3.47
CA PHE A 36 5.83 25.39 -2.75
C PHE A 36 4.65 25.05 -3.67
N ASN A 37 4.61 25.66 -4.86
CA ASN A 37 3.55 25.46 -5.84
C ASN A 37 3.66 24.15 -6.64
N ALA A 38 4.79 23.44 -6.63
CA ALA A 38 4.93 22.19 -7.37
C ALA A 38 3.95 21.09 -6.89
N PRO A 39 3.90 20.73 -5.60
CA PRO A 39 2.94 19.75 -5.12
C PRO A 39 1.48 20.24 -5.24
N MET A 40 1.24 21.55 -5.16
CA MET A 40 -0.08 22.13 -5.44
C MET A 40 -0.48 21.93 -6.91
N ALA A 41 0.41 22.20 -7.85
CA ALA A 41 0.18 22.01 -9.28
C ALA A 41 -0.05 20.53 -9.63
N LEU A 42 0.65 19.61 -8.96
CA LEU A 42 0.40 18.17 -9.09
C LEU A 42 -1.01 17.81 -8.61
N LEU A 43 -1.43 18.30 -7.44
CA LEU A 43 -2.81 18.09 -6.97
C LEU A 43 -3.88 18.67 -7.91
N SER A 44 -3.66 19.86 -8.47
CA SER A 44 -4.58 20.42 -9.47
C SER A 44 -4.74 19.50 -10.69
N GLN A 45 -3.67 18.86 -11.14
CA GLN A 45 -3.74 17.85 -12.21
C GLN A 45 -4.58 16.64 -11.80
N VAL A 46 -4.50 16.18 -10.54
CA VAL A 46 -5.32 15.07 -10.02
C VAL A 46 -6.80 15.36 -10.18
N TYR A 47 -7.26 16.56 -9.83
CA TYR A 47 -8.68 16.95 -9.96
C TYR A 47 -9.14 16.94 -11.42
N ILE A 48 -8.35 17.54 -12.32
CA ILE A 48 -8.65 17.55 -13.75
C ILE A 48 -8.70 16.12 -14.31
N LEU A 49 -7.72 15.28 -13.97
CA LEU A 49 -7.66 13.90 -14.46
C LEU A 49 -8.84 13.06 -13.96
N LYS A 50 -9.26 13.25 -12.70
CA LYS A 50 -10.46 12.61 -12.15
C LYS A 50 -11.72 13.01 -12.90
N ALA A 51 -11.90 14.31 -13.19
CA ALA A 51 -13.04 14.79 -13.97
C ALA A 51 -13.06 14.18 -15.39
N LYS A 52 -11.88 13.88 -15.95
CA LYS A 52 -11.72 13.19 -17.24
C LYS A 52 -11.75 11.67 -17.16
N ASN A 53 -12.11 11.07 -16.01
CA ASN A 53 -12.08 9.63 -15.75
C ASN A 53 -10.70 8.95 -15.89
N ARG A 54 -9.62 9.73 -15.92
CA ARG A 54 -8.22 9.25 -15.99
C ARG A 54 -7.69 8.94 -14.59
N ASN A 55 -8.35 8.01 -13.90
CA ASN A 55 -8.06 7.68 -12.50
C ASN A 55 -6.66 7.10 -12.29
N GLU A 56 -6.13 6.34 -13.25
CA GLU A 56 -4.79 5.76 -13.16
C GLU A 56 -3.69 6.82 -13.22
N ASP A 57 -3.86 7.85 -14.05
CA ASP A 57 -2.91 8.97 -14.10
C ASP A 57 -3.00 9.81 -12.82
N ALA A 58 -4.22 10.05 -12.32
CA ALA A 58 -4.45 10.73 -11.06
C ALA A 58 -3.77 9.99 -9.87
N ARG A 59 -3.82 8.66 -9.87
CA ARG A 59 -3.15 7.79 -8.88
C ARG A 59 -1.64 8.00 -8.90
N LYS A 60 -1.01 7.90 -10.08
CA LYS A 60 0.44 8.09 -10.25
C LYS A 60 0.92 9.46 -9.76
N ILE A 61 0.12 10.51 -10.00
CA ILE A 61 0.45 11.86 -9.52
C ILE A 61 0.36 11.92 -7.99
N CYS A 62 -0.68 11.33 -7.37
CA CYS A 62 -0.76 11.26 -5.92
C CYS A 62 0.46 10.52 -5.32
N GLU A 63 0.86 9.40 -5.90
CA GLU A 63 2.06 8.64 -5.50
C GLU A 63 3.33 9.49 -5.64
N THR A 64 3.44 10.30 -6.70
CA THR A 64 4.56 11.23 -6.88
C THR A 64 4.61 12.27 -5.75
N VAL A 65 3.46 12.86 -5.38
CA VAL A 65 3.38 13.79 -4.24
C VAL A 65 3.79 13.09 -2.94
N LEU A 66 3.32 11.87 -2.72
CA LEU A 66 3.61 11.07 -1.52
C LEU A 66 5.02 10.47 -1.48
N THR A 67 5.82 10.61 -2.53
CA THR A 67 7.20 10.10 -2.55
C THR A 67 8.21 11.25 -2.56
N GLN A 68 7.98 12.25 -3.41
CA GLN A 68 8.88 13.38 -3.62
C GLN A 68 8.56 14.59 -2.72
N TYR A 69 7.30 14.76 -2.33
CA TYR A 69 6.81 15.92 -1.58
C TYR A 69 6.21 15.53 -0.23
N ARG A 70 6.77 14.48 0.40
CA ARG A 70 6.25 13.85 1.63
C ARG A 70 6.00 14.79 2.80
N THR A 71 6.83 15.81 2.95
CA THR A 71 6.75 16.81 4.03
C THR A 71 6.01 18.08 3.61
N SER A 72 5.52 18.13 2.36
CA SER A 72 4.75 19.29 1.90
C SER A 72 3.38 19.33 2.57
N PHE A 73 2.85 20.54 2.72
CA PHE A 73 1.49 20.78 3.21
C PHE A 73 0.42 19.95 2.46
N TRP A 74 0.67 19.68 1.18
CA TRP A 74 -0.21 19.00 0.24
C TRP A 74 -0.17 17.47 0.31
N ALA A 75 0.77 16.88 1.06
CA ALA A 75 0.92 15.42 1.13
C ALA A 75 -0.30 14.73 1.73
N GLY A 76 -0.93 15.32 2.75
CA GLY A 76 -2.15 14.78 3.36
C GLY A 76 -3.31 14.70 2.37
N GLU A 77 -3.50 15.77 1.59
CA GLU A 77 -4.53 15.82 0.54
C GLU A 77 -4.27 14.77 -0.56
N ALA A 78 -3.02 14.61 -1.00
CA ALA A 78 -2.68 13.58 -1.98
C ALA A 78 -2.98 12.16 -1.48
N MET A 79 -2.76 11.89 -0.18
CA MET A 79 -3.12 10.60 0.43
C MET A 79 -4.63 10.39 0.44
N GLN A 80 -5.40 11.42 0.75
CA GLN A 80 -6.85 11.37 0.72
C GLN A 80 -7.36 11.12 -0.70
N GLN A 81 -6.87 11.87 -1.68
CA GLN A 81 -7.24 11.67 -3.09
C GLN A 81 -6.91 10.25 -3.56
N LEU A 82 -5.72 9.73 -3.23
CA LEU A 82 -5.32 8.36 -3.54
C LEU A 82 -6.28 7.31 -2.96
N ARG A 83 -6.76 7.52 -1.72
CA ARG A 83 -7.73 6.61 -1.09
C ARG A 83 -9.11 6.68 -1.76
N MET A 84 -9.51 7.84 -2.25
CA MET A 84 -10.79 8.02 -2.95
C MET A 84 -10.76 7.47 -4.39
N LEU A 85 -9.59 7.38 -5.00
CA LEU A 85 -9.40 6.68 -6.26
C LEU A 85 -9.56 5.18 -6.02
N LYS A 86 -10.69 4.63 -6.49
CA LYS A 86 -11.05 3.20 -6.37
C LYS A 86 -9.80 2.34 -6.56
N PRO A 87 -9.45 1.46 -5.60
CA PRO A 87 -8.29 0.60 -5.75
C PRO A 87 -8.52 -0.30 -6.95
N VAL A 88 -7.74 -0.13 -8.01
CA VAL A 88 -7.48 -1.24 -8.93
C VAL A 88 -6.54 -2.15 -8.12
N THR A 89 -7.12 -3.10 -7.39
CA THR A 89 -6.43 -4.18 -6.66
C THR A 89 -5.34 -3.76 -5.66
N SER A 90 -5.71 -3.19 -4.52
CA SER A 90 -4.85 -3.19 -3.32
C SER A 90 -5.66 -2.89 -2.06
N SER A 91 -6.82 -3.55 -1.95
CA SER A 91 -7.32 -3.95 -0.65
C SER A 91 -6.68 -5.31 -0.35
N THR A 92 -5.83 -5.36 0.68
CA THR A 92 -5.29 -6.56 1.34
C THR A 92 -4.19 -7.34 0.61
N ALA A 93 -2.94 -6.97 0.91
CA ALA A 93 -2.02 -7.95 1.49
C ALA A 93 -1.61 -7.42 2.86
N ALA A 94 -2.44 -7.70 3.86
CA ALA A 94 -1.92 -7.80 5.22
C ALA A 94 -0.78 -8.84 5.17
N PRO A 95 0.35 -8.65 5.87
CA PRO A 95 1.30 -9.74 6.03
C PRO A 95 0.52 -10.94 6.57
N PRO A 96 0.65 -12.16 6.00
CA PRO A 96 0.11 -13.31 6.67
C PRO A 96 0.76 -13.31 8.06
N ALA A 97 -0.07 -13.14 9.08
CA ALA A 97 0.28 -13.55 10.43
C ALA A 97 0.46 -15.07 10.37
N GLY A 98 1.62 -15.49 9.86
CA GLY A 98 2.12 -16.83 10.10
C GLY A 98 2.29 -16.94 11.62
N PRO A 99 1.93 -18.06 12.24
CA PRO A 99 2.31 -18.32 13.62
C PRO A 99 3.82 -18.47 13.64
N THR A 100 4.56 -17.36 13.76
CA THR A 100 5.95 -17.39 14.20
C THR A 100 5.90 -17.71 15.68
N VAL A 101 5.71 -19.00 15.96
CA VAL A 101 6.09 -19.58 17.23
C VAL A 101 7.58 -19.24 17.38
N PRO A 102 7.98 -18.39 18.35
CA PRO A 102 9.39 -18.20 18.59
C PRO A 102 9.97 -19.56 18.95
N PRO A 103 11.10 -20.01 18.34
CA PRO A 103 11.80 -21.18 18.82
C PRO A 103 12.34 -20.83 20.20
N MET A 104 11.52 -21.12 21.21
CA MET A 104 11.92 -21.12 22.59
C MET A 104 13.10 -22.08 22.69
N LEU A 105 14.28 -21.48 22.93
CA LEU A 105 15.48 -22.05 23.52
C LEU A 105 15.58 -23.58 23.37
N ALA A 106 16.47 -24.02 22.49
CA ALA A 106 16.93 -25.40 22.45
C ALA A 106 17.33 -25.85 23.86
N VAL A 107 16.50 -26.69 24.47
CA VAL A 107 16.82 -27.44 25.68
C VAL A 107 16.89 -28.92 25.28
N PRO A 108 17.97 -29.66 25.64
CA PRO A 108 18.25 -30.98 25.10
C PRO A 108 17.27 -32.06 25.58
N ALA A 109 17.16 -33.11 24.78
CA ALA A 109 16.31 -34.29 24.97
C ALA A 109 16.47 -34.99 26.34
N ALA A 110 15.34 -35.40 26.94
CA ALA A 110 15.21 -36.49 27.90
C ALA A 110 13.72 -36.91 28.02
N PRO A 111 13.36 -38.14 28.47
CA PRO A 111 12.53 -39.08 27.70
C PRO A 111 11.04 -39.10 28.07
N ALA A 112 10.23 -39.60 27.14
CA ALA A 112 8.78 -39.72 27.23
C ALA A 112 8.29 -40.56 28.44
N PRO A 113 7.35 -40.03 29.25
CA PRO A 113 6.54 -40.84 30.17
C PRO A 113 5.44 -41.60 29.43
N GLN A 114 5.22 -42.83 29.89
CA GLN A 114 4.48 -43.91 29.25
C GLN A 114 2.96 -43.64 29.12
N ALA A 115 2.38 -44.12 28.02
CA ALA A 115 0.94 -44.08 27.71
C ALA A 115 0.11 -44.92 28.71
N PRO A 116 -1.17 -44.55 28.95
CA PRO A 116 -2.01 -45.14 29.99
C PRO A 116 -2.35 -46.64 29.75
N PRO A 117 -2.55 -47.42 30.83
CA PRO A 117 -2.78 -48.86 30.72
C PRO A 117 -4.20 -49.19 30.25
N VAL A 118 -4.29 -49.99 29.18
CA VAL A 118 -5.52 -50.70 28.78
C VAL A 118 -5.75 -51.93 29.70
N PRO A 119 -7.01 -52.24 30.10
CA PRO A 119 -7.30 -53.34 31.01
C PRO A 119 -7.01 -54.73 30.42
N LYS A 120 -6.44 -55.61 31.26
CA LYS A 120 -5.99 -56.97 30.96
C LYS A 120 -7.14 -57.91 30.59
N GLN A 121 -6.98 -58.72 29.54
CA GLN A 121 -7.64 -60.01 29.40
C GLN A 121 -6.60 -61.08 28.95
N PRO A 122 -6.68 -62.33 29.44
CA PRO A 122 -5.53 -63.23 29.54
C PRO A 122 -5.20 -63.97 28.22
N GLN A 123 -3.91 -64.06 27.91
CA GLN A 123 -3.38 -64.89 26.82
C GLN A 123 -3.12 -66.33 27.30
N PRO A 124 -3.56 -67.37 26.57
CA PRO A 124 -3.06 -68.74 26.75
C PRO A 124 -1.63 -68.90 26.19
N ALA A 125 -0.87 -69.75 26.89
CA ALA A 125 0.58 -69.89 26.87
C ALA A 125 1.15 -70.66 25.64
N PRO A 126 2.49 -70.69 25.48
CA PRO A 126 3.20 -70.82 24.21
C PRO A 126 3.61 -72.26 23.85
N ALA A 127 4.01 -72.47 22.59
CA ALA A 127 4.80 -73.64 22.21
C ALA A 127 5.85 -73.27 21.14
N PRO A 128 7.00 -73.97 21.11
CA PRO A 128 8.31 -73.38 20.87
C PRO A 128 8.90 -73.68 19.48
N LYS A 129 10.08 -73.09 19.23
CA LYS A 129 10.81 -73.03 17.96
C LYS A 129 11.32 -74.38 17.43
N ARG A 130 11.47 -74.39 16.09
CA ARG A 130 12.43 -75.14 15.23
C ARG A 130 12.14 -76.62 15.00
N PRO A 131 12.46 -77.13 13.80
CA PRO A 131 13.84 -77.33 13.31
C PRO A 131 14.38 -76.25 12.36
#